data_AF-A0A816FLN6-F1
#
_entry.id   AF-A0A816FLN6-F1
#
_cell.length_a   1.000
_cell.length_b   1.000
_cell.length_c   1.000
_cell.angle_alpha   90.00
_cell.angle_beta   90.00
_cell.angle_gamma   90.00
#
_symmetry.space_group_name_H-M   'P 1'
#
loop_
_entity.id
_entity.type
_entity.pdbx_description
1 polymer ?
#
loop_
_entity_poly.entity_id
_entity_poly.type
_entity_poly.pdbx_seq_one_letter_code
_entity_poly.pdbx_strand_id
1 'polypeptide(L)'
;MESSADEINEEKKEEHPWHRMLVSVVDIFQHFISHSNSHIRSYVLGAFPSLAQVLSTVDENLFLPLVHKLWPGLIHRLYDFDINIRIRCLTTIECLCQLCSDFVDRRIRQDILPVLIQQLEKNRLLSSNNVLEFRYTKYLLTNIGTILNAITMNIEDMERIVLILLQYLQIDQLASSAYEQLMLLTSKYSDIIWLTITLHDQNEFRQGYFLRMNVYKPEPMLTIDPKWKVNLLTR
;
A
#
# COMPACT_ATOMS: atom_id res chain seq x y z
N MET A 1 0.15 11.07 -57.80
CA MET A 1 0.52 12.48 -57.55
C MET A 1 -0.42 12.96 -56.46
N GLU A 2 -0.14 12.53 -55.22
CA GLU A 2 0.63 13.29 -54.20
C GLU A 2 -0.30 14.29 -53.51
N SER A 3 -0.78 13.96 -52.30
CA SER A 3 -0.10 14.16 -51.01
C SER A 3 0.07 15.64 -50.68
N SER A 4 -0.80 16.15 -49.81
CA SER A 4 -0.56 17.32 -48.97
C SER A 4 -1.58 17.26 -47.83
N ALA A 5 -1.31 16.46 -46.81
CA ALA A 5 -0.54 16.85 -45.63
C ALA A 5 -1.49 17.39 -44.57
N ASP A 6 -1.91 16.46 -43.71
CA ASP A 6 -2.35 16.72 -42.36
C ASP A 6 -1.24 17.51 -41.63
N GLU A 7 -1.31 18.84 -41.69
CA GLU A 7 -0.63 19.68 -40.70
C GLU A 7 -1.56 19.81 -39.48
N ILE A 8 -1.63 18.72 -38.70
CA ILE A 8 -1.95 18.84 -37.28
C ILE A 8 -0.77 19.57 -36.67
N ASN A 9 -0.97 20.87 -36.50
CA ASN A 9 -0.04 21.78 -35.85
C ASN A 9 0.06 21.35 -34.37
N GLU A 10 0.96 20.40 -34.08
CA GLU A 10 1.46 20.15 -32.73
C GLU A 10 2.15 21.43 -32.27
N GLU A 11 1.41 22.29 -31.56
CA GLU A 11 1.98 23.40 -30.81
C GLU A 11 3.09 22.84 -29.90
N LYS A 12 4.35 23.03 -30.32
CA LYS A 12 5.52 22.78 -29.49
C LYS A 12 5.44 23.71 -28.29
N LYS A 13 4.91 23.20 -27.18
CA LYS A 13 4.91 23.82 -25.86
C LYS A 13 6.35 24.28 -25.57
N GLU A 14 6.60 25.59 -25.54
CA GLU A 14 7.94 26.12 -25.30
C GLU A 14 8.48 25.61 -23.96
N GLU A 15 9.56 24.83 -23.98
CA GLU A 15 10.16 24.25 -22.78
C GLU A 15 10.80 25.35 -21.91
N HIS A 16 10.04 25.80 -20.90
CA HIS A 16 10.50 26.78 -19.92
C HIS A 16 11.79 26.29 -19.20
N PRO A 17 12.73 27.18 -18.81
CA PRO A 17 13.99 26.76 -18.17
C PRO A 17 13.83 25.89 -16.90
N TRP A 18 12.74 26.05 -16.16
CA TRP A 18 12.43 25.22 -14.99
C TRP A 18 12.14 23.76 -15.39
N HIS A 19 11.62 23.50 -16.58
CA HIS A 19 11.32 22.16 -17.09
C HIS A 19 12.61 21.32 -17.18
N ARG A 20 13.66 21.87 -17.79
CA ARG A 20 14.98 21.21 -17.87
C ARG A 20 15.62 20.99 -16.50
N MET A 21 15.42 21.92 -15.57
CA MET A 21 15.89 21.78 -14.19
C MET A 21 15.17 20.60 -13.49
N LEU A 22 13.86 20.50 -13.63
CA LEU A 22 13.08 19.40 -13.04
C LEU A 22 13.48 18.04 -13.62
N VAL A 23 13.67 17.93 -14.94
CA VAL A 23 14.17 16.70 -15.59
C VAL A 23 15.55 16.30 -15.02
N SER A 24 16.43 17.27 -14.80
CA SER A 24 17.75 17.00 -14.20
C SER A 24 17.64 16.49 -12.76
N VAL A 25 16.74 17.07 -11.95
CA VAL A 25 16.45 16.58 -10.59
C VAL A 25 15.89 15.16 -10.64
N VAL A 26 15.01 14.86 -11.58
CA VAL A 26 14.45 13.52 -11.79
C VAL A 26 15.53 12.47 -12.07
N ASP A 27 16.49 12.78 -12.96
CA ASP A 27 17.58 11.87 -13.29
C ASP A 27 18.48 11.59 -12.08
N ILE A 28 18.72 12.62 -11.26
CA ILE A 28 19.45 12.51 -10.00
C ILE A 28 18.75 11.54 -9.04
N PHE A 29 17.42 11.63 -8.90
CA PHE A 29 16.66 10.72 -8.03
C PHE A 29 16.74 9.27 -8.49
N GLN A 30 16.65 9.04 -9.81
CA GLN A 30 16.77 7.70 -10.38
C GLN A 30 18.14 7.08 -10.09
N HIS A 31 19.21 7.87 -10.21
CA HIS A 31 20.56 7.37 -9.92
C HIS A 31 20.74 7.07 -8.44
N PHE A 32 20.27 7.96 -7.57
CA PHE A 32 20.56 7.87 -6.15
C PHE A 32 19.65 6.94 -5.35
N ILE A 33 18.46 6.57 -5.86
CA ILE A 33 17.60 5.59 -5.18
C ILE A 33 18.29 4.24 -5.03
N SER A 34 19.21 3.90 -5.95
CA SER A 34 20.01 2.66 -5.98
C SER A 34 21.47 2.86 -5.57
N HIS A 35 21.79 3.97 -4.93
CA HIS A 35 23.14 4.25 -4.47
C HIS A 35 23.59 3.27 -3.37
N SER A 36 24.87 2.89 -3.34
CA SER A 36 25.43 1.95 -2.35
C SER A 36 25.31 2.46 -0.90
N ASN A 37 25.50 3.77 -0.70
CA ASN A 37 25.34 4.45 0.59
C ASN A 37 23.85 4.58 1.01
N SER A 38 23.48 3.99 2.16
CA SER A 38 22.13 4.01 2.73
C SER A 38 21.64 5.41 3.10
N HIS A 39 22.52 6.31 3.53
CA HIS A 39 22.15 7.69 3.85
C HIS A 39 21.68 8.45 2.61
N ILE A 40 22.34 8.24 1.47
CA ILE A 40 21.94 8.86 0.19
C ILE A 40 20.57 8.33 -0.24
N ARG A 41 20.36 7.00 -0.20
CA ARG A 41 19.06 6.39 -0.51
C ARG A 41 17.96 6.95 0.40
N SER A 42 18.22 7.03 1.70
CA SER A 42 17.29 7.57 2.68
C SER A 42 16.96 9.04 2.43
N TYR A 43 17.94 9.87 2.06
CA TYR A 43 17.72 11.28 1.76
C TYR A 43 16.83 11.45 0.53
N VAL A 44 17.12 10.71 -0.54
CA VAL A 44 16.37 10.76 -1.81
C VAL A 44 14.93 10.30 -1.60
N LEU A 45 14.71 9.16 -0.95
CA LEU A 45 13.37 8.69 -0.61
C LEU A 45 12.62 9.64 0.33
N GLY A 46 13.35 10.36 1.20
CA GLY A 46 12.78 11.36 2.08
C GLY A 46 12.34 12.64 1.37
N ALA A 47 13.07 13.06 0.33
CA ALA A 47 12.78 14.27 -0.44
C ALA A 47 11.73 14.04 -1.54
N PHE A 48 11.56 12.78 -1.99
CA PHE A 48 10.71 12.47 -3.14
C PHE A 48 9.24 12.84 -2.96
N PRO A 49 8.57 12.59 -1.81
CA PRO A 49 7.16 12.98 -1.65
C PRO A 49 6.90 14.46 -1.92
N SER A 50 7.79 15.35 -1.45
CA SER A 50 7.68 16.80 -1.71
C SER A 50 7.88 17.13 -3.19
N LEU A 51 8.84 16.49 -3.85
CA LEU A 51 9.05 16.65 -5.29
C LEU A 51 7.83 16.15 -6.09
N ALA A 52 7.29 14.99 -5.71
CA ALA A 52 6.13 14.39 -6.35
C ALA A 52 4.90 15.31 -6.27
N GLN A 53 4.63 15.91 -5.10
CA GLN A 53 3.54 16.87 -4.92
C GLN A 53 3.68 18.10 -5.81
N VAL A 54 4.90 18.64 -5.94
CA VAL A 54 5.14 19.78 -6.85
C VAL A 54 4.92 19.34 -8.29
N LEU A 55 5.53 18.25 -8.72
CA LEU A 55 5.45 17.78 -10.10
C LEU A 55 4.03 17.41 -10.54
N SER A 56 3.26 16.77 -9.66
CA SER A 56 1.86 16.40 -9.95
C SER A 56 0.97 17.62 -10.20
N THR A 57 1.34 18.80 -9.70
CA THR A 57 0.57 20.04 -9.90
C THR A 57 1.04 20.87 -11.09
N VAL A 58 2.27 20.67 -11.54
CA VAL A 58 2.91 21.49 -12.58
C VAL A 58 2.73 20.89 -13.97
N ASP A 59 3.09 19.62 -14.15
CA ASP A 59 2.92 18.93 -15.44
C ASP A 59 2.85 17.41 -15.25
N GLU A 60 1.66 16.85 -15.48
CA GLU A 60 1.42 15.42 -15.41
C GLU A 60 2.27 14.63 -16.43
N ASN A 61 2.56 15.23 -17.60
CA ASN A 61 3.40 14.60 -18.64
C ASN A 61 4.87 14.47 -18.21
N LEU A 62 5.32 15.23 -17.22
CA LEU A 62 6.61 15.02 -16.57
C LEU A 62 6.51 14.05 -15.39
N PHE A 63 5.44 14.17 -14.61
CA PHE A 63 5.27 13.43 -13.37
C PHE A 63 5.09 11.92 -13.61
N LEU A 64 4.20 11.49 -14.49
CA LEU A 64 3.92 10.07 -14.68
C LEU A 64 5.11 9.29 -15.25
N PRO A 65 5.86 9.80 -16.25
CA PRO A 65 7.10 9.15 -16.71
C PRO A 65 8.15 9.05 -15.60
N LEU A 66 8.27 10.05 -14.72
CA LEU A 66 9.13 9.97 -13.55
C LEU A 66 8.73 8.83 -12.63
N VAL A 67 7.45 8.74 -12.27
CA VAL A 67 6.93 7.65 -11.43
C VAL A 67 7.28 6.30 -12.05
N HIS A 68 7.07 6.15 -13.35
CA HIS A 68 7.44 4.94 -14.07
C HIS A 68 8.94 4.63 -13.99
N LYS A 69 9.80 5.64 -14.17
CA LYS A 69 11.26 5.50 -14.14
C LYS A 69 11.79 5.08 -12.77
N LEU A 70 11.19 5.59 -11.69
CA LEU A 70 11.58 5.29 -10.31
C LEU A 70 11.00 3.99 -9.77
N TRP A 71 9.88 3.53 -10.34
CA TRP A 71 9.13 2.37 -9.85
C TRP A 71 9.99 1.13 -9.57
N PRO A 72 10.89 0.67 -10.48
CA PRO A 72 11.74 -0.48 -10.20
C PRO A 72 12.69 -0.28 -9.01
N GLY A 73 13.20 0.95 -8.86
CA GLY A 73 14.04 1.34 -7.73
C GLY A 73 13.26 1.29 -6.42
N LEU A 74 12.02 1.80 -6.41
CA LEU A 74 11.14 1.77 -5.24
C LEU A 74 10.83 0.34 -4.79
N ILE A 75 10.40 -0.54 -5.70
CA ILE A 75 10.07 -1.94 -5.34
C ILE A 75 11.27 -2.61 -4.67
N HIS A 76 12.48 -2.43 -5.19
CA HIS A 76 13.67 -3.02 -4.59
C HIS A 76 13.92 -2.51 -3.15
N ARG A 77 13.56 -1.26 -2.85
CA ARG A 77 13.76 -0.67 -1.51
C ARG A 77 12.77 -1.18 -0.46
N LEU A 78 11.70 -1.86 -0.85
CA LEU A 78 10.84 -2.60 0.11
C LEU A 78 11.54 -3.78 0.77
N TYR A 79 12.64 -4.25 0.19
CA TYR A 79 13.46 -5.35 0.71
C TYR A 79 14.80 -4.87 1.28
N ASP A 80 14.99 -3.56 1.50
CA ASP A 80 16.25 -3.04 2.03
C ASP A 80 16.50 -3.55 3.46
N PHE A 81 17.76 -3.85 3.78
CA PHE A 81 18.19 -4.27 5.11
C PHE A 81 17.93 -3.16 6.14
N ASP A 82 18.05 -1.89 5.73
CA ASP A 82 17.74 -0.75 6.58
C ASP A 82 16.23 -0.51 6.63
N ILE A 83 15.65 -0.65 7.83
CA ILE A 83 14.22 -0.43 8.07
C ILE A 83 13.79 1.00 7.79
N ASN A 84 14.66 1.98 8.03
CA ASN A 84 14.31 3.37 7.73
C ASN A 84 14.13 3.59 6.24
N ILE A 85 14.89 2.87 5.40
CA ILE A 85 14.74 2.90 3.95
C ILE A 85 13.41 2.24 3.56
N ARG A 86 13.07 1.08 4.13
CA ARG A 86 11.77 0.43 3.89
C ARG A 86 10.60 1.33 4.27
N ILE A 87 10.66 2.00 5.43
CA ILE A 87 9.64 2.95 5.89
C ILE A 87 9.51 4.11 4.90
N ARG A 88 10.61 4.76 4.51
CA ARG A 88 10.57 5.88 3.56
C ARG A 88 10.07 5.46 2.17
N CYS A 89 10.38 4.24 1.77
CA CYS A 89 9.84 3.65 0.56
C CYS A 89 8.32 3.51 0.64
N LEU A 90 7.79 2.99 1.75
CA LEU A 90 6.34 2.92 1.98
C LEU A 90 5.71 4.31 1.96
N THR A 91 6.26 5.30 2.67
CA THR A 91 5.77 6.68 2.64
C THR A 91 5.75 7.26 1.22
N THR A 92 6.75 6.92 0.40
CA THR A 92 6.79 7.32 -1.00
C THR A 92 5.66 6.68 -1.81
N ILE A 93 5.42 5.37 -1.62
CA ILE A 93 4.34 4.66 -2.29
C ILE A 93 2.97 5.24 -1.87
N GLU A 94 2.76 5.49 -0.59
CA GLU A 94 1.55 6.13 -0.05
C GLU A 94 1.30 7.49 -0.71
N CYS A 95 2.34 8.31 -0.86
CA CYS A 95 2.25 9.59 -1.55
C CYS A 95 1.85 9.41 -3.03
N LEU A 96 2.44 8.43 -3.74
CA LEU A 96 2.07 8.15 -5.13
C LEU A 96 0.64 7.65 -5.27
N CYS A 97 0.16 6.82 -4.35
CA CYS A 97 -1.24 6.38 -4.29
C CYS A 97 -2.20 7.57 -4.22
N GLN A 98 -1.85 8.62 -3.47
CA GLN A 98 -2.66 9.82 -3.32
C GLN A 98 -2.62 10.75 -4.53
N LEU A 99 -1.48 10.81 -5.22
CA LEU A 99 -1.26 11.75 -6.33
C LEU A 99 -1.66 11.19 -7.71
N CYS A 100 -1.59 9.87 -7.91
CA CYS A 100 -1.83 9.25 -9.21
C CYS A 100 -2.40 7.82 -9.11
N SER A 101 -3.43 7.62 -8.27
CA SER A 101 -4.04 6.31 -7.98
C SER A 101 -4.24 5.45 -9.22
N ASP A 102 -4.88 5.98 -10.26
CA ASP A 102 -5.25 5.23 -11.46
C ASP A 102 -4.04 4.76 -12.25
N PHE A 103 -2.96 5.54 -12.23
CA PHE A 103 -1.70 5.21 -12.88
C PHE A 103 -0.94 4.10 -12.14
N VAL A 104 -0.97 4.13 -10.80
CA VAL A 104 -0.23 3.15 -9.98
C VAL A 104 -1.06 1.93 -9.57
N ASP A 105 -2.38 1.96 -9.74
CA ASP A 105 -3.32 0.92 -9.28
C ASP A 105 -2.92 -0.50 -9.70
N ARG A 106 -2.69 -0.71 -11.01
CA ARG A 106 -2.24 -2.01 -11.53
C ARG A 106 -0.87 -2.41 -10.98
N ARG A 107 0.05 -1.44 -10.87
CA ARG A 107 1.42 -1.70 -10.42
C ARG A 107 1.47 -2.04 -8.94
N ILE A 108 0.66 -1.39 -8.11
CA ILE A 108 0.54 -1.71 -6.69
C ILE A 108 0.00 -3.13 -6.54
N ARG A 109 -1.08 -3.48 -7.24
CA ARG A 109 -1.62 -4.85 -7.19
C ARG A 109 -0.58 -5.92 -7.57
N GLN A 110 0.22 -5.66 -8.59
CA GLN A 110 1.14 -6.66 -9.13
C GLN A 110 2.46 -6.73 -8.36
N ASP A 111 3.04 -5.57 -8.02
CA ASP A 111 4.41 -5.49 -7.53
C ASP A 111 4.52 -5.23 -6.03
N ILE A 112 3.51 -4.59 -5.42
CA ILE A 112 3.59 -4.11 -4.03
C ILE A 112 2.72 -4.95 -3.11
N LEU A 113 1.45 -5.17 -3.46
CA LEU A 113 0.48 -5.86 -2.62
C LEU A 113 0.95 -7.25 -2.17
N PRO A 114 1.51 -8.11 -3.05
CA PRO A 114 2.03 -9.42 -2.64
C PRO A 114 3.16 -9.30 -1.61
N VAL A 115 3.99 -8.27 -1.73
CA VAL A 115 5.11 -7.99 -0.82
C VAL A 115 4.59 -7.59 0.56
N LEU A 116 3.61 -6.68 0.60
CA LEU A 116 3.04 -6.22 1.87
C LEU A 116 2.31 -7.36 2.59
N ILE A 117 1.54 -8.16 1.86
CA ILE A 117 0.87 -9.36 2.40
C ILE A 117 1.91 -10.32 2.97
N GLN A 118 2.95 -10.67 2.21
CA GLN A 118 4.00 -11.57 2.66
C GLN A 118 4.72 -11.05 3.91
N GLN A 119 5.03 -9.75 3.95
CA GLN A 119 5.68 -9.12 5.10
C GLN A 119 4.79 -9.14 6.34
N LEU A 120 3.51 -8.82 6.20
CA LEU A 120 2.54 -8.90 7.30
C LEU A 120 2.35 -10.33 7.81
N GLU A 121 2.24 -11.32 6.93
CA GLU A 121 2.12 -12.73 7.32
C GLU A 121 3.36 -13.20 8.09
N LYS A 122 4.55 -12.88 7.58
CA LYS A 122 5.82 -13.21 8.21
C LYS A 122 5.97 -12.53 9.57
N ASN A 123 5.65 -11.23 9.63
CA ASN A 123 5.90 -10.42 10.82
C ASN A 123 4.95 -10.73 11.98
N ARG A 124 3.80 -11.36 11.70
CA ARG A 124 2.87 -11.84 12.73
C ARG A 124 3.51 -12.82 13.70
N LEU A 125 4.46 -13.64 13.21
CA LEU A 125 5.15 -14.65 14.01
C LEU A 125 6.33 -14.08 14.80
N LEU A 126 6.66 -12.80 14.62
CA LEU A 126 7.79 -12.18 15.29
C LEU A 126 7.46 -11.86 16.75
N SER A 127 8.38 -12.23 17.63
CA SER A 127 8.36 -11.72 19.01
C SER A 127 8.65 -10.23 19.03
N SER A 128 8.06 -9.51 19.99
CA SER A 128 8.33 -8.08 20.27
C SER A 128 9.82 -7.76 20.51
N ASN A 129 10.64 -8.77 20.80
CA ASN A 129 12.09 -8.61 20.97
C ASN A 129 12.82 -8.18 19.68
N ASN A 130 12.25 -8.41 18.49
CA ASN A 130 12.77 -7.84 17.26
C ASN A 130 12.21 -6.42 17.07
N VAL A 131 12.72 -5.48 17.87
CA VAL A 131 12.24 -4.09 17.97
C VAL A 131 12.16 -3.40 16.61
N LEU A 132 13.16 -3.67 15.75
CA LEU A 132 13.29 -3.09 14.44
C LEU A 132 12.18 -3.56 13.49
N GLU A 133 12.00 -4.87 13.31
CA GLU A 133 10.92 -5.40 12.47
C GLU A 133 9.54 -5.12 13.06
N PHE A 134 9.42 -5.10 14.39
CA PHE A 134 8.20 -4.70 15.07
C PHE A 134 7.83 -3.24 14.73
N ARG A 135 8.81 -2.32 14.76
CA ARG A 135 8.61 -0.92 14.35
C ARG A 135 8.18 -0.82 12.89
N TYR A 136 8.79 -1.59 12.00
CA TYR A 136 8.39 -1.64 10.60
C TYR A 136 6.95 -2.13 10.43
N THR A 137 6.61 -3.25 11.08
CA THR A 137 5.27 -3.86 11.06
C THR A 137 4.21 -2.90 11.57
N LYS A 138 4.50 -2.19 12.66
CA LYS A 138 3.62 -1.17 13.19
C LYS A 138 3.40 -0.05 12.17
N TYR A 139 4.45 0.47 11.54
CA TYR A 139 4.34 1.49 10.50
C TYR A 139 3.51 0.99 9.30
N LEU A 140 3.77 -0.23 8.85
CA LEU A 140 3.03 -0.83 7.74
C LEU A 140 1.55 -0.96 8.09
N LEU A 141 1.22 -1.51 9.27
CA LEU A 141 -0.17 -1.62 9.73
C LEU A 141 -0.86 -0.28 9.90
N THR A 142 -0.18 0.78 10.36
CA THR A 142 -0.84 2.09 10.52
C THR A 142 -1.22 2.74 9.20
N ASN A 143 -0.55 2.39 8.10
CA ASN A 143 -0.70 3.11 6.83
C ASN A 143 -1.20 2.26 5.67
N ILE A 144 -1.20 0.92 5.79
CA ILE A 144 -1.56 0.03 4.67
C ILE A 144 -2.95 0.34 4.10
N GLY A 145 -3.93 0.74 4.92
CA GLY A 145 -5.27 1.11 4.45
C GLY A 145 -5.29 2.26 3.45
N THR A 146 -4.32 3.19 3.50
CA THR A 146 -4.21 4.26 2.48
C THR A 146 -3.86 3.69 1.11
N ILE A 147 -2.93 2.73 1.06
CA ILE A 147 -2.52 2.02 -0.16
C ILE A 147 -3.68 1.16 -0.66
N LEU A 148 -4.35 0.43 0.23
CA LEU A 148 -5.46 -0.46 -0.11
C LEU A 148 -6.67 0.31 -0.64
N ASN A 149 -6.99 1.48 -0.07
CA ASN A 149 -8.08 2.31 -0.56
C ASN A 149 -7.80 2.88 -1.96
N ALA A 150 -6.54 3.12 -2.30
CA ALA A 150 -6.14 3.61 -3.61
C ALA A 150 -6.22 2.55 -4.72
N ILE A 151 -6.42 1.27 -4.38
CA ILE A 151 -6.49 0.18 -5.36
C ILE A 151 -7.86 -0.50 -5.41
N THR A 152 -8.18 -1.04 -6.58
CA THR A 152 -9.31 -1.96 -6.77
C THR A 152 -8.84 -3.39 -6.53
N MET A 153 -9.28 -4.03 -5.46
CA MET A 153 -8.88 -5.40 -5.10
C MET A 153 -9.92 -6.42 -5.55
N ASN A 154 -9.46 -7.62 -5.87
CA ASN A 154 -10.34 -8.77 -6.08
C ASN A 154 -10.79 -9.32 -4.71
N ILE A 155 -11.77 -10.22 -4.73
CA ILE A 155 -12.35 -10.79 -3.50
C ILE A 155 -11.31 -11.62 -2.71
N GLU A 156 -10.45 -12.36 -3.39
CA GLU A 156 -9.45 -13.25 -2.77
C GLU A 156 -8.40 -12.46 -1.97
N ASP A 157 -7.81 -11.43 -2.60
CA ASP A 157 -6.85 -10.54 -1.94
C ASP A 157 -7.51 -9.78 -0.79
N MET A 158 -8.76 -9.33 -0.96
CA MET A 158 -9.53 -8.68 0.10
C MET A 158 -9.73 -9.58 1.31
N GLU A 159 -10.23 -10.80 1.09
CA GLU A 159 -10.45 -11.79 2.16
C GLU A 159 -9.14 -12.08 2.89
N ARG A 160 -8.05 -12.31 2.15
CA ARG A 160 -6.72 -12.56 2.72
C ARG A 160 -6.23 -11.41 3.59
N ILE A 161 -6.35 -10.17 3.13
CA ILE A 161 -5.96 -8.99 3.91
C ILE A 161 -6.79 -8.86 5.17
N VAL A 162 -8.11 -9.02 5.06
CA VAL A 162 -9.02 -8.97 6.22
C VAL A 162 -8.62 -10.03 7.24
N LEU A 163 -8.38 -11.27 6.81
CA LEU A 163 -7.91 -12.34 7.69
C LEU A 163 -6.59 -12.00 8.39
N ILE A 164 -5.62 -11.43 7.67
CA ILE A 164 -4.35 -10.99 8.26
C ILE A 164 -4.60 -9.91 9.33
N LEU A 165 -5.40 -8.88 9.02
CA LEU A 165 -5.71 -7.80 9.97
C LEU A 165 -6.46 -8.32 11.20
N LEU A 166 -7.41 -9.25 11.03
CA LEU A 166 -8.11 -9.89 12.14
C LEU A 166 -7.16 -10.69 13.03
N GLN A 167 -6.13 -11.34 12.47
CA GLN A 167 -5.10 -12.00 13.26
C GLN A 167 -4.26 -11.01 14.07
N TYR A 168 -4.01 -9.81 13.54
CA TYR A 168 -3.30 -8.76 14.27
C TYR A 168 -4.09 -8.14 15.42
N LEU A 169 -5.43 -8.29 15.45
CA LEU A 169 -6.24 -7.90 16.62
C LEU A 169 -5.89 -8.69 17.89
N GLN A 170 -5.23 -9.85 17.74
CA GLN A 170 -4.77 -10.69 18.85
C GLN A 170 -3.46 -10.20 19.47
N ILE A 171 -2.79 -9.21 18.86
CA ILE A 171 -1.50 -8.69 19.32
C ILE A 171 -1.75 -7.31 19.92
N ASP A 172 -1.77 -7.21 21.26
CA ASP A 172 -2.18 -6.00 21.98
C ASP A 172 -1.51 -4.71 21.49
N GLN A 173 -0.21 -4.74 21.19
CA GLN A 173 0.54 -3.55 20.75
C GLN A 173 0.24 -3.11 19.30
N LEU A 174 -0.38 -3.98 18.50
CA LEU A 174 -0.69 -3.75 17.07
C LEU A 174 -2.21 -3.75 16.78
N ALA A 175 -3.03 -4.23 17.72
CA ALA A 175 -4.46 -4.41 17.56
C ALA A 175 -5.19 -3.12 17.17
N SER A 176 -4.87 -2.00 17.82
CA SER A 176 -5.49 -0.70 17.50
C SER A 176 -5.21 -0.27 16.06
N SER A 177 -3.97 -0.46 15.57
CA SER A 177 -3.61 -0.13 14.19
C SER A 177 -4.35 -1.01 13.19
N ALA A 178 -4.42 -2.32 13.45
CA ALA A 178 -5.16 -3.24 12.60
C ALA A 178 -6.67 -2.93 12.56
N TYR A 179 -7.26 -2.61 13.72
CA TYR A 179 -8.66 -2.20 13.82
C TYR A 179 -8.94 -0.93 13.01
N GLU A 180 -8.10 0.09 13.11
CA GLU A 180 -8.24 1.32 12.32
C GLU A 180 -8.24 1.02 10.81
N GLN A 181 -7.38 0.12 10.33
CA GLN A 181 -7.38 -0.26 8.92
C GLN A 181 -8.61 -1.06 8.51
N LEU A 182 -9.09 -1.97 9.35
CA LEU A 182 -10.35 -2.68 9.10
C LEU A 182 -11.51 -1.70 8.96
N MET A 183 -11.59 -0.71 9.85
CA MET A 183 -12.60 0.36 9.78
C MET A 183 -12.50 1.20 8.49
N LEU A 184 -11.28 1.50 8.03
CA LEU A 184 -11.07 2.19 6.75
C LEU A 184 -11.60 1.36 5.57
N LEU A 185 -11.36 0.06 5.57
CA LEU A 185 -11.79 -0.85 4.50
C LEU A 185 -13.31 -1.08 4.49
N THR A 186 -14.00 -0.95 5.63
CA THR A 186 -15.47 -1.07 5.71
C THR A 186 -16.18 -0.09 4.78
N SER A 187 -15.58 1.06 4.47
CA SER A 187 -16.15 2.03 3.53
C SER A 187 -16.33 1.47 2.11
N LYS A 188 -15.53 0.47 1.70
CA LYS A 188 -15.52 -0.10 0.35
C LYS A 188 -15.92 -1.58 0.32
N TYR A 189 -15.71 -2.31 1.41
CA TYR A 189 -15.84 -3.77 1.46
C TYR A 189 -16.54 -4.28 2.72
N SER A 190 -17.57 -3.57 3.21
CA SER A 190 -18.31 -3.95 4.44
C SER A 190 -18.77 -5.41 4.42
N ASP A 191 -19.40 -5.84 3.32
CA ASP A 191 -19.96 -7.20 3.19
C ASP A 191 -18.89 -8.30 3.36
N ILE A 192 -17.72 -8.13 2.76
CA ILE A 192 -16.62 -9.10 2.83
C ILE A 192 -16.06 -9.13 4.26
N ILE A 193 -15.90 -7.97 4.89
CA ILE A 193 -15.40 -7.87 6.26
C ILE A 193 -16.38 -8.54 7.23
N TRP A 194 -17.67 -8.22 7.12
CA TRP A 194 -18.72 -8.83 7.93
C TRP A 194 -18.71 -10.36 7.78
N LEU A 195 -18.72 -10.85 6.53
CA LEU A 195 -18.72 -12.28 6.25
C LEU A 195 -17.47 -12.97 6.82
N THR A 196 -16.29 -12.38 6.64
CA THR A 196 -15.03 -12.93 7.12
C THR A 196 -15.01 -13.00 8.65
N ILE A 197 -15.51 -11.96 9.34
CA ILE A 197 -15.64 -11.97 10.81
C ILE A 197 -16.61 -13.05 11.26
N THR A 198 -17.79 -13.16 10.64
CA THR A 198 -18.80 -14.16 11.01
C THR A 198 -18.29 -15.59 10.81
N LEU A 199 -17.51 -15.83 9.75
CA LEU A 199 -16.95 -17.15 9.46
C LEU A 199 -15.79 -17.47 10.41
N HIS A 200 -14.86 -16.54 10.64
CA HIS A 200 -13.60 -16.83 11.32
C HIS A 200 -13.58 -16.50 12.82
N ASP A 201 -14.52 -15.72 13.36
CA ASP A 201 -14.65 -15.57 14.81
C ASP A 201 -15.35 -16.79 15.40
N GLN A 202 -14.66 -17.49 16.30
CA GLN A 202 -15.18 -18.66 17.01
C GLN A 202 -16.52 -18.38 17.70
N ASN A 203 -16.70 -17.17 18.23
CA ASN A 203 -17.93 -16.81 18.92
C ASN A 203 -19.11 -16.66 17.96
N GLU A 204 -18.90 -15.97 16.83
CA GLU A 204 -19.92 -15.75 15.81
C GLU A 204 -20.24 -17.05 15.06
N PHE A 205 -19.20 -17.81 14.67
CA PHE A 205 -19.34 -19.10 14.01
C PHE A 205 -20.18 -20.08 14.84
N ARG A 206 -20.01 -20.07 16.17
CA ARG A 206 -20.79 -20.89 17.10
C ARG A 206 -22.25 -20.45 17.25
N GLN A 207 -22.52 -19.16 17.14
CA GLN A 207 -23.88 -18.64 17.23
C GLN A 207 -24.64 -18.72 15.90
N GLY A 208 -23.91 -18.81 14.78
CA GLY A 208 -24.48 -18.90 13.43
C GLY A 208 -25.10 -20.26 13.09
N TYR A 209 -25.95 -20.26 12.06
CA TYR A 209 -26.58 -21.48 11.53
C TYR A 209 -25.59 -22.48 10.90
N PHE A 210 -24.32 -22.10 10.71
CA PHE A 210 -23.28 -22.90 10.06
C PHE A 210 -22.95 -24.21 10.78
N LEU A 211 -23.07 -24.25 12.10
CA LEU A 211 -22.89 -25.49 12.88
C LEU A 211 -23.87 -26.60 12.49
N ARG A 212 -25.07 -26.25 11.98
CA ARG A 212 -26.07 -27.25 11.58
C ARG A 212 -25.75 -27.94 10.27
N MET A 213 -24.86 -27.36 9.44
CA MET A 213 -24.57 -27.90 8.12
C MET A 213 -23.36 -28.84 8.10
N ASN A 214 -22.46 -28.82 9.09
CA ASN A 214 -21.25 -29.67 9.14
C ASN A 214 -20.35 -29.63 7.86
N VAL A 215 -20.62 -28.70 6.92
CA VAL A 215 -19.99 -28.65 5.60
C VAL A 215 -18.70 -27.84 5.62
N TYR A 216 -18.57 -26.86 6.53
CA TYR A 216 -17.45 -25.93 6.51
C TYR A 216 -16.99 -25.57 7.93
N LYS A 217 -15.70 -25.74 8.20
CA LYS A 217 -15.01 -25.25 9.38
C LYS A 217 -13.85 -24.38 8.91
N PRO A 218 -13.97 -23.05 8.96
CA PRO A 218 -12.90 -22.16 8.52
C PRO A 218 -11.67 -22.32 9.42
N GLU A 219 -10.48 -22.35 8.82
CA GLU A 219 -9.22 -22.22 9.52
C GLU A 219 -8.49 -20.97 8.99
N PRO A 220 -7.90 -20.12 9.85
CA PRO A 220 -7.87 -20.23 11.31
C PRO A 220 -9.18 -19.75 11.96
N MET A 221 -9.54 -20.39 13.06
CA MET A 221 -10.60 -19.96 13.99
C MET A 221 -10.03 -18.98 15.02
N LEU A 222 -10.45 -17.72 14.97
CA LEU A 222 -9.96 -16.61 15.80
C LEU A 222 -10.91 -16.32 16.97
N THR A 223 -10.38 -15.84 18.10
CA THR A 223 -11.21 -15.38 19.23
C THR A 223 -11.19 -13.85 19.27
N ILE A 224 -12.13 -13.18 18.61
CA ILE A 224 -12.09 -11.72 18.50
C ILE A 224 -12.73 -11.09 19.74
N ASP A 225 -11.99 -10.22 20.43
CA ASP A 225 -12.51 -9.44 21.56
C ASP A 225 -13.73 -8.61 21.12
N PRO A 226 -14.89 -8.74 21.81
CA PRO A 226 -16.11 -8.00 21.49
C PRO A 226 -15.92 -6.49 21.31
N LYS A 227 -14.95 -5.88 22.01
CA LYS A 227 -14.68 -4.43 21.90
C LYS A 227 -14.36 -3.97 20.47
N TRP A 228 -13.79 -4.85 19.64
CA TRP A 228 -13.46 -4.55 18.25
C TRP A 228 -14.65 -4.76 17.30
N LYS A 229 -15.66 -5.54 17.68
CA LYS A 229 -16.74 -5.96 16.79
C LYS A 229 -17.89 -4.97 16.68
N VAL A 230 -18.19 -4.24 17.76
CA VAL A 230 -19.38 -3.38 17.85
C VAL A 230 -19.48 -2.42 16.67
N ASN A 231 -18.35 -1.85 16.23
CA ASN A 231 -18.33 -0.88 15.13
C ASN A 231 -18.11 -1.51 13.75
N LEU A 232 -17.51 -2.70 13.67
CA LEU A 232 -17.25 -3.40 12.40
C LEU A 232 -18.53 -4.02 11.83
N LEU A 233 -19.51 -4.35 12.68
CA LEU A 233 -20.73 -5.07 12.28
C LEU A 233 -21.99 -4.18 12.21
N THR A 234 -21.88 -2.87 12.50
CA THR A 234 -23.02 -1.95 12.61
C THR A 234 -23.09 -0.87 11.52
N ARG A 235 -22.18 -0.90 10.54
CA ARG A 235 -22.12 0.06 9.41
C ARG A 235 -22.25 -0.66 8.07
#